data_AF-A0A8J7G2S4-F1
#
_entry.id   AF-A0A8J7G2S4-F1
#
_cell.length_a   1.000
_cell.length_b   1.000
_cell.length_c   1.000
_cell.angle_alpha   90.00
_cell.angle_beta   90.00
_cell.angle_gamma   90.00
#
_symmetry.space_group_name_H-M   'P 1'
#
loop_
_entity.id
_entity.type
_entity.pdbx_description
1 polymer ?
#
loop_
_entity_poly.entity_id
_entity_poly.type
_entity_poly.pdbx_seq_one_letter_code
_entity_poly.pdbx_strand_id
1 'polypeptide(L)'
;MLDWKSLYYLHKRHRASSEQYVEWAIREMESGIDDENVVALACLDFIQPLNHFEVLEAFTYLLDAEVYEIPTEEEAAYAYVRYLFQQRTGQWKEDFDLLKRMIIIARDECLLLENELYPIEERVEEAVYGDNVEEWTEGEITTYLYEQLATLHAKLFLSPSLQVLMGEVVERVENNPTFTIVGTPFRLIISGAWHLRQGSEVMAGSGEYRFGEVKRALQNEIISHVDYDETTSLLTLQMGAYTLHIFQKLASHRGWEIHTLNLKK
;
A
#
# COMPACT_ATOMS: atom_id res chain seq x y z
N MET A 1 -9.76 -3.18 -6.81
CA MET A 1 -11.10 -2.60 -7.07
C MET A 1 -11.23 -1.31 -6.27
N LEU A 2 -12.04 -0.37 -6.73
CA LEU A 2 -12.11 0.99 -6.17
C LEU A 2 -12.88 0.99 -4.83
N ASP A 3 -12.23 1.30 -3.71
CA ASP A 3 -12.90 1.39 -2.38
C ASP A 3 -13.59 2.74 -2.15
N TRP A 4 -14.30 2.89 -1.01
CA TRP A 4 -15.01 4.13 -0.65
C TRP A 4 -14.09 5.36 -0.69
N LYS A 5 -12.91 5.28 -0.06
CA LYS A 5 -11.98 6.40 0.03
C LYS A 5 -11.44 6.78 -1.36
N SER A 6 -11.16 5.79 -2.19
CA SER A 6 -10.71 5.97 -3.58
C SER A 6 -11.81 6.57 -4.47
N LEU A 7 -13.06 6.13 -4.30
CA LEU A 7 -14.21 6.69 -5.01
C LEU A 7 -14.49 8.14 -4.58
N TYR A 8 -14.41 8.42 -3.28
CA TYR A 8 -14.54 9.77 -2.74
C TYR A 8 -13.48 10.72 -3.32
N TYR A 9 -12.23 10.28 -3.43
CA TYR A 9 -11.17 11.06 -4.07
C TYR A 9 -11.54 11.42 -5.53
N LEU A 10 -11.96 10.43 -6.32
CA LEU A 10 -12.37 10.65 -7.70
C LEU A 10 -13.58 11.57 -7.82
N HIS A 11 -14.56 11.42 -6.93
CA HIS A 11 -15.73 12.29 -6.84
C HIS A 11 -15.31 13.75 -6.62
N LYS A 12 -14.46 14.02 -5.61
CA LYS A 12 -13.97 15.38 -5.30
C LYS A 12 -13.18 16.02 -6.42
N ARG A 13 -12.43 15.21 -7.19
CA ARG A 13 -11.66 15.68 -8.35
C ARG A 13 -12.48 15.74 -9.64
N HIS A 14 -13.79 15.45 -9.60
CA HIS A 14 -14.68 15.38 -10.76
C HIS A 14 -14.18 14.41 -11.85
N ARG A 15 -13.59 13.29 -11.43
CA ARG A 15 -12.99 12.27 -12.30
C ARG A 15 -13.66 10.90 -12.21
N ALA A 16 -14.62 10.72 -11.32
CA ALA A 16 -15.38 9.47 -11.21
C ALA A 16 -16.38 9.34 -12.37
N SER A 17 -16.35 8.20 -13.06
CA SER A 17 -17.37 7.87 -14.06
C SER A 17 -18.64 7.33 -13.40
N SER A 18 -19.77 7.38 -14.12
CA SER A 18 -21.04 6.85 -13.63
C SER A 18 -20.96 5.36 -13.29
N GLU A 19 -20.23 4.59 -14.12
CA GLU A 19 -20.00 3.17 -13.93
C GLU A 19 -19.23 2.89 -12.63
N GLN A 20 -18.25 3.72 -12.29
CA GLN A 20 -17.45 3.54 -11.07
C GLN A 20 -18.28 3.67 -9.78
N TYR A 21 -19.27 4.57 -9.75
CA TYR A 21 -20.19 4.69 -8.62
C TYR A 21 -21.09 3.46 -8.49
N VAL A 22 -21.65 3.01 -9.61
CA VAL A 22 -22.58 1.89 -9.65
C VAL A 22 -21.86 0.57 -9.33
N GLU A 23 -20.71 0.30 -9.95
CA GLU A 23 -19.87 -0.86 -9.66
C GLU A 23 -19.44 -0.93 -8.18
N TRP A 24 -19.09 0.23 -7.61
CA TRP A 24 -18.81 0.32 -6.18
C TRP A 24 -20.03 -0.07 -5.35
N ALA A 25 -21.20 0.50 -5.64
CA ALA A 25 -22.43 0.26 -4.89
C ALA A 25 -22.90 -1.20 -4.97
N ILE A 26 -22.82 -1.82 -6.15
CA ILE A 26 -23.12 -3.25 -6.34
C ILE A 26 -22.25 -4.10 -5.41
N ARG A 27 -20.94 -3.82 -5.37
CA ARG A 27 -20.01 -4.57 -4.52
C ARG A 27 -20.32 -4.38 -3.03
N GLU A 28 -20.59 -3.15 -2.60
CA GLU A 28 -20.93 -2.89 -1.20
C GLU A 28 -22.19 -3.67 -0.79
N MET A 29 -23.21 -3.69 -1.66
CA MET A 29 -24.41 -4.52 -1.48
C MET A 29 -24.07 -6.02 -1.40
N GLU A 30 -23.25 -6.54 -2.32
CA GLU A 30 -22.80 -7.95 -2.32
C GLU A 30 -21.98 -8.31 -1.07
N SER A 31 -21.30 -7.33 -0.45
CA SER A 31 -20.57 -7.50 0.80
C SER A 31 -21.46 -7.55 2.05
N GLY A 32 -22.78 -7.36 1.87
CA GLY A 32 -23.80 -7.43 2.92
C GLY A 32 -24.20 -6.07 3.50
N ILE A 33 -23.88 -4.96 2.84
CA ILE A 33 -24.39 -3.64 3.22
C ILE A 33 -25.82 -3.49 2.69
N ASP A 34 -26.77 -3.36 3.61
CA ASP A 34 -28.20 -3.20 3.34
C ASP A 34 -28.64 -1.75 3.65
N ASP A 35 -27.91 -0.78 3.09
CA ASP A 35 -28.27 0.64 3.17
C ASP A 35 -29.13 1.02 1.96
N GLU A 36 -30.25 1.68 2.21
CA GLU A 36 -31.22 2.04 1.16
C GLU A 36 -30.60 2.90 0.06
N ASN A 37 -29.65 3.78 0.39
CA ASN A 37 -28.98 4.64 -0.60
C ASN A 37 -27.95 3.88 -1.42
N VAL A 38 -27.21 2.94 -0.79
CA VAL A 38 -26.30 2.02 -1.50
C VAL A 38 -27.09 1.15 -2.48
N VAL A 39 -28.22 0.59 -2.04
CA VAL A 39 -29.10 -0.24 -2.88
C VAL A 39 -29.67 0.58 -4.03
N ALA A 40 -30.16 1.80 -3.76
CA ALA A 40 -30.69 2.68 -4.80
C ALA A 40 -29.63 2.99 -5.87
N LEU A 41 -28.39 3.29 -5.47
CA LEU A 41 -27.29 3.56 -6.38
C LEU A 41 -26.91 2.31 -7.20
N ALA A 42 -26.87 1.13 -6.57
CA ALA A 42 -26.59 -0.14 -7.26
C ALA A 42 -27.68 -0.47 -8.30
N CYS A 43 -28.95 -0.20 -7.99
CA CYS A 43 -30.07 -0.45 -8.89
C CYS A 43 -30.04 0.39 -10.18
N LEU A 44 -29.25 1.46 -10.24
CA LEU A 44 -29.10 2.23 -11.48
C LEU A 44 -28.44 1.42 -12.61
N ASP A 45 -27.75 0.32 -12.31
CA ASP A 45 -27.19 -0.60 -13.31
C ASP A 45 -28.24 -1.14 -14.30
N PHE A 46 -29.48 -1.32 -13.82
CA PHE A 46 -30.60 -1.78 -14.64
C PHE A 46 -31.13 -0.71 -15.61
N ILE A 47 -30.69 0.55 -15.47
CA ILE A 47 -31.11 1.67 -16.31
C ILE A 47 -29.99 1.97 -17.30
N GLN A 48 -30.24 1.68 -18.58
CA GLN A 48 -29.30 1.93 -19.65
C GLN A 48 -29.89 2.90 -20.69
N PRO A 49 -29.16 3.96 -21.09
CA PRO A 49 -27.83 4.32 -20.62
C PRO A 49 -27.84 4.93 -19.21
N LEU A 50 -26.75 4.72 -18.46
CA LEU A 50 -26.56 5.35 -17.14
C LEU A 50 -26.58 6.87 -17.25
N ASN A 51 -27.50 7.52 -16.53
CA ASN A 51 -27.57 8.97 -16.45
C ASN A 51 -26.61 9.48 -15.36
N HIS A 52 -25.58 10.21 -15.78
CA HIS A 52 -24.58 10.76 -14.86
C HIS A 52 -25.18 11.66 -13.76
N PHE A 53 -26.22 12.44 -14.07
CA PHE A 53 -26.84 13.33 -13.08
C PHE A 53 -27.58 12.56 -12.00
N GLU A 54 -28.31 11.51 -12.37
CA GLU A 54 -29.02 10.64 -11.42
C GLU A 54 -28.05 9.88 -10.53
N VAL A 55 -26.95 9.38 -11.11
CA VAL A 55 -25.88 8.72 -10.35
C VAL A 55 -25.23 9.67 -9.35
N LEU A 56 -24.90 10.90 -9.75
CA LEU A 56 -24.35 11.91 -8.85
C LEU A 56 -25.33 12.32 -7.76
N GLU A 57 -26.62 12.47 -8.08
CA GLU A 57 -27.65 12.80 -7.12
C GLU A 57 -27.77 11.69 -6.06
N ALA A 58 -27.87 10.43 -6.49
CA ALA A 58 -27.90 9.26 -5.61
C ALA A 58 -26.64 9.17 -4.72
N PHE A 59 -25.46 9.41 -5.28
CA PHE A 59 -24.22 9.42 -4.49
C PHE A 59 -24.17 10.59 -3.50
N THR A 60 -24.74 11.74 -3.84
CA THR A 60 -24.82 12.90 -2.93
C THR A 60 -25.72 12.59 -1.74
N TYR A 61 -26.88 11.95 -1.95
CA TYR A 61 -27.72 11.50 -0.84
C TYR A 61 -27.00 10.53 0.10
N LEU A 62 -26.16 9.66 -0.45
CA LEU A 62 -25.34 8.75 0.35
C LEU A 62 -24.29 9.47 1.19
N LEU A 63 -23.68 10.54 0.68
CA LEU A 63 -22.79 11.41 1.45
C LEU A 63 -23.53 12.13 2.59
N ASP A 64 -24.75 12.61 2.33
CA ASP A 64 -25.58 13.33 3.30
C ASP A 64 -26.19 12.41 4.37
N ALA A 65 -26.37 11.13 4.06
CA ALA A 65 -26.93 10.13 4.97
C ALA A 65 -25.95 9.67 6.07
N GLU A 66 -24.70 10.15 6.05
CA GLU A 66 -23.65 9.83 7.04
C GLU A 66 -23.38 8.32 7.22
N VAL A 67 -23.72 7.51 6.22
CA VAL A 67 -23.52 6.04 6.21
C VAL A 67 -22.02 5.70 6.25
N TYR A 68 -21.20 6.56 5.65
CA TYR A 68 -19.76 6.41 5.57
C TYR A 68 -19.04 7.60 6.19
N GLU A 69 -17.96 7.32 6.92
CA GLU A 69 -17.05 8.35 7.42
C GLU A 69 -16.38 9.05 6.23
N ILE A 70 -16.52 10.37 6.15
CA ILE A 70 -15.90 11.19 5.11
C ILE A 70 -14.38 11.20 5.36
N PRO A 71 -13.55 10.66 4.44
CA PRO A 71 -12.11 10.67 4.62
C PRO A 71 -11.54 12.08 4.45
N THR A 72 -10.37 12.33 5.03
CA THR A 72 -9.60 13.53 4.69
C THR A 72 -9.14 13.49 3.23
N GLU A 73 -8.79 14.65 2.66
CA GLU A 73 -8.27 14.71 1.29
C GLU A 73 -7.01 13.85 1.13
N GLU A 74 -6.11 13.92 2.11
CA GLU A 74 -4.90 13.09 2.17
C GLU A 74 -5.23 11.59 2.22
N GLU A 75 -6.14 11.16 3.09
CA GLU A 75 -6.55 9.75 3.19
C GLU A 75 -7.19 9.23 1.91
N ALA A 76 -8.01 10.06 1.25
CA ALA A 76 -8.67 9.72 0.01
C ALA A 76 -7.67 9.62 -1.14
N ALA A 77 -6.76 10.58 -1.25
CA ALA A 77 -5.67 10.57 -2.23
C ALA A 77 -4.79 9.34 -2.07
N TYR A 78 -4.42 9.03 -0.83
CA TYR A 78 -3.60 7.89 -0.50
C TYR A 78 -4.27 6.55 -0.86
N ALA A 79 -5.56 6.40 -0.55
CA ALA A 79 -6.34 5.24 -0.96
C ALA A 79 -6.38 5.11 -2.49
N TYR A 80 -6.58 6.22 -3.20
CA TYR A 80 -6.61 6.20 -4.66
C TYR A 80 -5.24 5.86 -5.29
N VAL A 81 -4.13 6.38 -4.76
CA VAL A 81 -2.79 6.01 -5.23
C VAL A 81 -2.52 4.52 -4.99
N ARG A 82 -3.02 3.96 -3.89
CA ARG A 82 -2.96 2.51 -3.63
C ARG A 82 -3.78 1.71 -4.63
N TYR A 83 -4.98 2.19 -4.95
CA TYR A 83 -5.81 1.58 -5.98
C TYR A 83 -5.09 1.54 -7.33
N LEU A 84 -4.47 2.65 -7.76
CA LEU A 84 -3.68 2.72 -8.99
C LEU A 84 -2.51 1.73 -8.97
N PHE A 85 -1.80 1.64 -7.86
CA PHE A 85 -0.70 0.69 -7.71
C PHE A 85 -1.14 -0.77 -7.87
N GLN A 86 -2.37 -1.11 -7.46
CA GLN A 86 -2.95 -2.45 -7.63
C GLN A 86 -3.38 -2.74 -9.08
N GLN A 87 -3.52 -1.72 -9.94
CA GLN A 87 -3.88 -1.89 -11.35
C GLN A 87 -2.71 -2.26 -12.26
N ARG A 88 -1.49 -2.37 -11.71
CA ARG A 88 -0.31 -2.76 -12.47
C ARG A 88 -0.50 -4.07 -13.22
N THR A 89 -0.14 -4.09 -14.49
CA THR A 89 -0.38 -5.22 -15.39
C THR A 89 0.86 -6.06 -15.65
N GLY A 90 2.04 -5.57 -15.24
CA GLY A 90 3.31 -6.18 -15.61
C GLY A 90 3.87 -5.65 -16.93
N GLN A 91 3.10 -4.84 -17.66
CA GLN A 91 3.49 -4.27 -18.96
C GLN A 91 4.01 -2.85 -18.75
N TRP A 92 5.27 -2.61 -19.13
CA TRP A 92 5.95 -1.36 -18.77
C TRP A 92 5.24 -0.10 -19.25
N LYS A 93 4.63 -0.08 -20.44
CA LYS A 93 3.93 1.11 -20.95
C LYS A 93 2.70 1.46 -20.12
N GLU A 94 1.92 0.45 -19.75
CA GLU A 94 0.71 0.64 -18.95
C GLU A 94 1.07 1.03 -17.51
N ASP A 95 2.06 0.34 -16.93
CA ASP A 95 2.57 0.62 -15.58
C ASP A 95 3.29 1.97 -15.49
N PHE A 96 3.83 2.44 -16.61
CA PHE A 96 4.43 3.76 -16.73
C PHE A 96 3.40 4.89 -16.59
N ASP A 97 2.28 4.80 -17.31
CA ASP A 97 1.19 5.77 -17.20
C ASP A 97 0.59 5.77 -15.79
N LEU A 98 0.52 4.59 -15.14
CA LEU A 98 0.14 4.48 -13.73
C LEU A 98 1.13 5.22 -12.83
N LEU A 99 2.45 4.98 -12.98
CA LEU A 99 3.48 5.64 -12.18
C LEU A 99 3.40 7.18 -12.32
N LYS A 100 3.30 7.70 -13.55
CA LYS A 100 3.14 9.13 -13.81
C LYS A 100 1.94 9.72 -13.07
N ARG A 101 0.79 9.04 -13.14
CA ARG A 101 -0.42 9.49 -12.44
C ARG A 101 -0.24 9.47 -10.94
N MET A 102 0.38 8.44 -10.39
CA MET A 102 0.66 8.34 -8.95
C MET A 102 1.58 9.46 -8.47
N ILE A 103 2.63 9.78 -9.22
CA ILE A 103 3.57 10.88 -8.92
C ILE A 103 2.85 12.23 -8.92
N ILE A 104 2.04 12.51 -9.93
CA ILE A 104 1.25 13.75 -10.00
C ILE A 104 0.35 13.88 -8.77
N ILE A 105 -0.33 12.81 -8.38
CA ILE A 105 -1.19 12.82 -7.18
C ILE A 105 -0.35 13.02 -5.92
N ALA A 106 0.77 12.31 -5.78
CA ALA A 106 1.64 12.44 -4.62
C ALA A 106 2.19 13.88 -4.46
N ARG A 107 2.47 14.56 -5.58
CA ARG A 107 2.85 15.98 -5.59
C ARG A 107 1.70 16.90 -5.22
N ASP A 108 0.61 16.81 -5.98
CA ASP A 108 -0.49 17.77 -5.93
C ASP A 108 -1.22 17.70 -4.58
N GLU A 109 -1.23 16.52 -3.95
CA GLU A 109 -1.82 16.27 -2.64
C GLU A 109 -0.78 16.32 -1.50
N CYS A 110 0.49 16.67 -1.81
CA CYS A 110 1.59 16.76 -0.84
C CYS A 110 1.77 15.50 0.02
N LEU A 111 1.56 14.32 -0.57
CA LEU A 111 1.72 13.04 0.12
C LEU A 111 3.17 12.71 0.43
N LEU A 112 4.11 13.36 -0.27
CA LEU A 112 5.56 13.26 -0.07
C LEU A 112 6.18 14.64 -0.07
N LEU A 113 7.33 14.76 0.59
CA LEU A 113 8.12 15.99 0.51
C LEU A 113 8.76 16.13 -0.88
N GLU A 114 8.99 17.38 -1.31
CA GLU A 114 9.56 17.67 -2.63
C GLU A 114 10.92 16.98 -2.85
N ASN A 115 11.77 16.92 -1.81
CA ASN A 115 13.07 16.24 -1.87
C ASN A 115 12.97 14.71 -1.97
N GLU A 116 11.81 14.15 -1.66
CA GLU A 116 11.54 12.71 -1.79
C GLU A 116 10.93 12.36 -3.15
N LEU A 117 10.15 13.28 -3.72
CA LEU A 117 9.47 13.10 -4.99
C LEU A 117 10.33 13.48 -6.19
N TYR A 118 11.11 14.57 -6.08
CA TYR A 118 11.95 15.10 -7.16
C TYR A 118 12.88 14.03 -7.77
N PRO A 119 13.60 13.19 -6.99
CA PRO A 119 14.45 12.16 -7.57
C PRO A 119 13.67 11.10 -8.37
N ILE A 120 12.40 10.87 -8.05
CA ILE A 120 11.55 9.91 -8.78
C ILE A 120 11.04 10.58 -10.06
N GLU A 121 10.61 11.85 -9.98
CA GLU A 121 10.15 12.65 -11.12
C GLU A 121 11.25 12.81 -12.18
N GLU A 122 12.44 13.27 -11.79
CA GLU A 122 13.58 13.49 -12.69
C GLU A 122 13.95 12.20 -13.44
N ARG A 123 13.94 11.06 -12.73
CA ARG A 123 14.23 9.75 -13.30
C ARG A 123 13.15 9.27 -14.27
N VAL A 124 11.88 9.52 -13.95
CA VAL A 124 10.75 9.22 -14.84
C VAL A 124 10.79 10.10 -16.09
N GLU A 125 11.19 11.36 -15.95
CA GLU A 125 11.40 12.27 -17.08
C GLU A 125 12.57 11.85 -17.96
N GLU A 126 13.71 11.48 -17.37
CA GLU A 126 14.89 10.97 -18.09
C GLU A 126 14.54 9.72 -18.91
N ALA A 127 13.75 8.80 -18.37
CA ALA A 127 13.32 7.60 -19.07
C ALA A 127 12.40 7.88 -20.29
N VAL A 128 11.79 9.06 -20.39
CA VAL A 128 10.86 9.42 -21.49
C VAL A 128 11.45 10.42 -22.46
N TYR A 129 12.18 11.40 -21.93
CA TYR A 129 12.60 12.60 -22.64
C TYR A 129 14.12 12.80 -22.59
N GLY A 130 14.86 11.95 -21.86
CA GLY A 130 16.31 12.03 -21.79
C GLY A 130 16.97 11.67 -23.12
N ASP A 131 18.11 12.29 -23.39
CA ASP A 131 18.92 12.05 -24.60
C ASP A 131 19.46 10.60 -24.70
N ASN A 132 19.34 9.80 -23.62
CA ASN A 132 19.86 8.43 -23.51
C ASN A 132 18.81 7.32 -23.80
N VAL A 133 17.53 7.66 -24.05
CA VAL A 133 16.45 6.67 -24.24
C VAL A 133 16.64 5.83 -25.51
N GLU A 134 17.36 6.35 -26.52
CA GLU A 134 17.68 5.59 -27.74
C GLU A 134 18.65 4.41 -27.50
N GLU A 135 19.36 4.39 -26.36
CA GLU A 135 20.33 3.33 -26.03
C GLU A 135 19.79 2.28 -25.07
N TRP A 136 18.65 2.54 -24.41
CA TRP A 136 18.08 1.63 -23.42
C TRP A 136 17.19 0.59 -24.08
N THR A 137 17.37 -0.67 -23.70
CA THR A 137 16.47 -1.75 -24.07
C THR A 137 15.15 -1.64 -23.31
N GLU A 138 14.09 -2.21 -23.88
CA GLU A 138 12.78 -2.31 -23.23
C GLU A 138 12.85 -2.95 -21.84
N GLY A 139 13.75 -3.93 -21.65
CA GLY A 139 13.97 -4.59 -20.37
C GLY A 139 14.64 -3.70 -19.31
N GLU A 140 15.55 -2.82 -19.73
CA GLU A 140 16.20 -1.84 -18.85
C GLU A 140 15.21 -0.78 -18.38
N ILE A 141 14.41 -0.23 -19.30
CA ILE A 141 13.32 0.69 -18.97
C ILE A 141 12.33 0.01 -18.00
N THR A 142 11.91 -1.22 -18.30
CA THR A 142 10.99 -1.98 -17.46
C THR A 142 11.53 -2.17 -16.04
N THR A 143 12.79 -2.62 -15.91
CA THR A 143 13.43 -2.84 -14.60
C THR A 143 13.48 -1.53 -13.80
N TYR A 144 13.91 -0.46 -14.47
CA TYR A 144 14.05 0.85 -13.87
C TYR A 144 12.71 1.43 -13.39
N LEU A 145 11.64 1.27 -14.18
CA LEU A 145 10.30 1.69 -13.79
C LEU A 145 9.78 0.95 -12.56
N TYR A 146 10.05 -0.34 -12.46
CA TYR A 146 9.67 -1.10 -11.27
C TYR A 146 10.46 -0.71 -10.03
N GLU A 147 11.72 -0.31 -10.15
CA GLU A 147 12.49 0.27 -9.04
C GLU A 147 11.87 1.57 -8.55
N GLN A 148 11.45 2.46 -9.47
CA GLN A 148 10.80 3.72 -9.10
C GLN A 148 9.41 3.49 -8.49
N LEU A 149 8.62 2.56 -9.04
CA LEU A 149 7.34 2.14 -8.45
C LEU A 149 7.52 1.55 -7.03
N ALA A 150 8.55 0.73 -6.83
CA ALA A 150 8.87 0.17 -5.52
C ALA A 150 9.28 1.26 -4.52
N THR A 151 10.10 2.23 -4.96
CA THR A 151 10.52 3.37 -4.14
C THR A 151 9.33 4.24 -3.76
N LEU A 152 8.47 4.61 -4.72
CA LEU A 152 7.26 5.39 -4.46
C LEU A 152 6.31 4.64 -3.51
N HIS A 153 6.16 3.33 -3.69
CA HIS A 153 5.36 2.50 -2.81
C HIS A 153 5.92 2.45 -1.39
N ALA A 154 7.23 2.37 -1.23
CA ALA A 154 7.86 2.41 0.08
C ALA A 154 7.59 3.72 0.82
N LYS A 155 7.83 4.84 0.13
CA LYS A 155 7.65 6.18 0.67
C LYS A 155 6.22 6.43 1.11
N LEU A 156 5.27 6.12 0.23
CA LEU A 156 3.86 6.30 0.51
C LEU A 156 3.37 5.27 1.54
N PHE A 157 3.57 3.99 1.27
CA PHE A 157 2.82 2.92 1.93
C PHE A 157 3.50 2.24 3.10
N LEU A 158 4.83 2.33 3.21
CA LEU A 158 5.59 1.60 4.23
C LEU A 158 6.10 2.53 5.34
N SER A 159 6.66 3.70 5.01
CA SER A 159 7.34 4.52 6.03
C SER A 159 6.41 5.04 7.15
N PRO A 160 5.26 5.68 6.87
CA PRO A 160 4.36 6.17 7.93
C PRO A 160 3.59 5.04 8.64
N SER A 161 3.27 3.97 7.91
CA SER A 161 2.46 2.85 8.41
C SER A 161 3.26 1.88 9.28
N LEU A 162 4.58 1.83 9.15
CA LEU A 162 5.45 1.00 9.97
C LEU A 162 5.77 1.62 11.33
N GLN A 163 5.75 2.96 11.42
CA GLN A 163 5.98 3.67 12.70
C GLN A 163 4.91 3.33 13.75
N VAL A 164 3.72 2.91 13.34
CA VAL A 164 2.67 2.43 14.27
C VAL A 164 3.06 1.16 15.03
N LEU A 165 4.10 0.45 14.59
CA LEU A 165 4.64 -0.71 15.31
C LEU A 165 5.51 -0.28 16.51
N MET A 166 5.92 1.00 16.61
CA MET A 166 6.69 1.46 17.77
C MET A 166 5.85 1.38 19.05
N GLY A 167 6.42 0.76 20.09
CA GLY A 167 5.76 0.54 21.38
C GLY A 167 4.93 -0.74 21.44
N GLU A 168 4.72 -1.42 20.31
CA GLU A 168 4.02 -2.70 20.27
C GLU A 168 4.87 -3.83 20.87
N VAL A 169 4.20 -4.74 21.55
CA VAL A 169 4.80 -5.95 22.12
C VAL A 169 4.75 -7.07 21.09
N VAL A 170 5.85 -7.78 20.89
CA VAL A 170 5.89 -9.00 20.08
C VAL A 170 5.21 -10.14 20.83
N GLU A 171 3.88 -10.26 20.73
CA GLU A 171 3.11 -11.24 21.48
C GLU A 171 3.44 -12.68 21.07
N ARG A 172 3.64 -12.88 19.77
CA ARG A 172 3.76 -14.20 19.18
C ARG A 172 4.72 -14.21 18.01
N VAL A 173 5.53 -15.27 17.98
CA VAL A 173 6.46 -15.61 16.93
C VAL A 173 6.18 -17.04 16.49
N GLU A 174 5.73 -17.21 15.24
CA GLU A 174 5.35 -18.51 14.64
C GLU A 174 6.13 -18.79 13.37
N ASN A 175 6.29 -20.08 13.05
CA ASN A 175 6.96 -20.56 11.83
C ASN A 175 5.95 -21.33 10.96
N ASN A 176 5.32 -20.69 9.96
CA ASN A 176 4.71 -21.36 8.79
C ASN A 176 4.09 -20.36 7.78
N PRO A 177 4.29 -20.45 6.44
CA PRO A 177 5.57 -20.45 5.70
C PRO A 177 6.32 -19.10 5.79
N THR A 178 5.91 -18.27 6.75
CA THR A 178 6.28 -16.87 6.95
C THR A 178 6.32 -16.65 8.47
N PHE A 179 7.26 -15.86 8.94
CA PHE A 179 7.40 -15.50 10.35
C PHE A 179 6.38 -14.41 10.67
N THR A 180 5.45 -14.61 11.61
CA THR A 180 4.51 -13.54 12.03
C THR A 180 5.00 -12.89 13.31
N ILE A 181 5.07 -11.56 13.34
CA ILE A 181 5.13 -10.74 14.56
C ILE A 181 3.73 -10.14 14.76
N VAL A 182 3.09 -10.50 15.87
CA VAL A 182 1.81 -9.90 16.26
C VAL A 182 2.08 -8.92 17.40
N GLY A 183 1.79 -7.64 17.20
CA GLY A 183 1.43 -6.69 18.26
C GLY A 183 0.02 -6.22 17.97
N THR A 184 -0.91 -6.27 18.92
CA THR A 184 -2.29 -5.84 18.66
C THR A 184 -2.41 -4.32 18.80
N PRO A 185 -2.87 -3.56 17.77
CA PRO A 185 -3.75 -3.97 16.66
C PRO A 185 -3.10 -4.06 15.26
N PHE A 186 -1.78 -4.20 15.14
CA PHE A 186 -1.05 -4.15 13.86
C PHE A 186 -0.23 -5.43 13.60
N ARG A 187 -0.65 -6.24 12.62
CA ARG A 187 -0.01 -7.51 12.31
C ARG A 187 1.07 -7.34 11.23
N LEU A 188 2.32 -7.69 11.56
CA LEU A 188 3.41 -7.79 10.61
C LEU A 188 3.67 -9.26 10.25
N ILE A 189 3.41 -9.64 9.00
CA ILE A 189 3.77 -10.97 8.48
C ILE A 189 5.03 -10.84 7.64
N ILE A 190 6.09 -11.49 8.11
CA ILE A 190 7.41 -11.53 7.48
C ILE A 190 7.52 -12.78 6.62
N SER A 191 7.38 -12.59 5.32
CA SER A 191 7.56 -13.62 4.29
C SER A 191 8.90 -13.39 3.60
N GLY A 192 9.98 -14.08 3.99
CA GLY A 192 11.27 -13.91 3.30
C GLY A 192 12.51 -14.12 4.17
N ALA A 193 13.65 -13.60 3.68
CA ALA A 193 14.94 -13.67 4.35
C ALA A 193 15.05 -12.63 5.46
N TRP A 194 15.62 -13.01 6.60
CA TRP A 194 15.81 -12.14 7.76
C TRP A 194 17.06 -12.54 8.55
N HIS A 195 17.64 -11.58 9.26
CA HIS A 195 18.74 -11.76 10.20
C HIS A 195 18.42 -11.10 11.54
N LEU A 196 18.59 -11.83 12.64
CA LEU A 196 18.50 -11.31 13.99
C LEU A 196 19.90 -11.07 14.54
N ARG A 197 20.18 -9.87 15.05
CA ARG A 197 21.48 -9.49 15.62
C ARG A 197 21.36 -9.19 17.10
N GLN A 198 22.32 -9.64 17.89
CA GLN A 198 22.53 -9.24 19.28
C GLN A 198 24.01 -8.90 19.47
N GLY A 199 24.36 -7.62 19.58
CA GLY A 199 25.76 -7.19 19.58
C GLY A 199 26.49 -7.61 18.30
N SER A 200 27.52 -8.47 18.43
CA SER A 200 28.29 -9.05 17.31
C SER A 200 27.75 -10.40 16.82
N GLU A 201 26.79 -11.01 17.51
CA GLU A 201 26.22 -12.29 17.11
C GLU A 201 25.13 -12.09 16.07
N VAL A 202 25.19 -12.86 14.98
CA VAL A 202 24.19 -12.87 13.92
C VAL A 202 23.54 -14.25 13.86
N MET A 203 22.24 -14.27 14.13
CA MET A 203 21.36 -15.41 13.92
C MET A 203 20.64 -15.20 12.58
N ALA A 204 21.15 -15.85 11.52
CA ALA A 204 20.50 -15.88 10.22
C ALA A 204 19.54 -17.07 10.12
N GLY A 205 18.37 -16.87 9.49
CA GLY A 205 17.36 -17.91 9.33
C GLY A 205 16.96 -18.14 7.87
N SER A 206 17.21 -19.36 7.38
CA SER A 206 16.41 -20.00 6.33
C SER A 206 16.07 -21.47 6.67
N GLY A 207 16.11 -21.84 7.95
CA GLY A 207 15.93 -23.22 8.41
C GLY A 207 15.51 -23.35 9.88
N GLU A 208 14.91 -24.48 10.22
CA GLU A 208 14.25 -24.75 11.52
C GLU A 208 15.20 -24.73 12.74
N TYR A 209 16.50 -24.96 12.53
CA TYR A 209 17.47 -25.24 13.61
C TYR A 209 17.75 -24.08 14.57
N ARG A 210 17.35 -22.84 14.27
CA ARG A 210 17.55 -21.67 15.15
C ARG A 210 16.26 -20.93 15.52
N PHE A 211 15.10 -21.41 15.04
CA PHE A 211 13.83 -20.73 15.27
C PHE A 211 13.45 -20.66 16.76
N GLY A 212 13.75 -21.70 17.53
CA GLY A 212 13.47 -21.71 18.97
C GLY A 212 14.26 -20.67 19.78
N GLU A 213 15.42 -20.24 19.29
CA GLU A 213 16.22 -19.17 19.88
C GLU A 213 15.66 -17.80 19.49
N VAL A 214 15.33 -17.62 18.21
CA VAL A 214 14.70 -16.39 17.69
C VAL A 214 13.35 -16.12 18.36
N LYS A 215 12.52 -17.16 18.51
CA LYS A 215 11.25 -17.06 19.24
C LYS A 215 11.47 -16.59 20.68
N ARG A 216 12.42 -17.20 21.40
CA ARG A 216 12.72 -16.81 22.78
C ARG A 216 13.31 -15.40 22.89
N ALA A 217 14.09 -14.98 21.90
CA ALA A 217 14.74 -13.68 21.86
C ALA A 217 13.76 -12.53 21.57
N LEU A 218 12.76 -12.78 20.73
CA LEU A 218 11.85 -11.73 20.27
C LEU A 218 10.52 -11.71 21.02
N GLN A 219 10.04 -12.85 21.54
CA GLN A 219 8.73 -12.90 22.18
C GLN A 219 8.68 -12.08 23.47
N ASN A 220 7.66 -11.23 23.56
CA ASN A 220 7.41 -10.21 24.59
C ASN A 220 8.38 -9.02 24.59
N GLU A 221 9.26 -8.90 23.60
CA GLU A 221 10.04 -7.68 23.44
C GLU A 221 9.17 -6.54 22.89
N ILE A 222 9.51 -5.31 23.27
CA ILE A 222 8.87 -4.10 22.79
C ILE A 222 9.64 -3.58 21.59
N ILE A 223 8.95 -3.29 20.50
CA ILE A 223 9.53 -2.63 19.33
C ILE A 223 9.84 -1.19 19.70
N SER A 224 11.11 -0.90 19.93
CA SER A 224 11.62 0.41 20.36
C SER A 224 11.98 1.33 19.20
N HIS A 225 12.23 0.78 18.02
CA HIS A 225 12.56 1.53 16.82
C HIS A 225 12.19 0.75 15.57
N VAL A 226 11.73 1.46 14.55
CA VAL A 226 11.37 0.94 13.25
C VAL A 226 12.02 1.84 12.21
N ASP A 227 12.86 1.25 11.37
CA ASP A 227 13.52 1.92 10.26
C ASP A 227 13.37 1.11 8.99
N TYR A 228 13.14 1.77 7.88
CA TYR A 228 13.01 1.12 6.58
C TYR A 228 13.93 1.82 5.58
N ASP A 229 15.00 1.12 5.19
CA ASP A 229 15.90 1.58 4.16
C ASP A 229 15.36 1.17 2.79
N GLU A 230 14.82 2.16 2.10
CA GLU A 230 14.21 2.03 0.78
C GLU A 230 15.22 1.58 -0.28
N THR A 231 16.49 1.96 -0.14
CA THR A 231 17.54 1.66 -1.14
C THR A 231 17.94 0.20 -1.14
N THR A 232 17.91 -0.44 0.03
CA THR A 232 18.25 -1.85 0.20
C THR A 232 17.02 -2.74 0.40
N SER A 233 15.83 -2.14 0.43
CA SER A 233 14.56 -2.78 0.80
C SER A 233 14.68 -3.57 2.11
N LEU A 234 15.27 -2.91 3.12
CA LEU A 234 15.60 -3.47 4.41
C LEU A 234 14.74 -2.85 5.51
N LEU A 235 13.90 -3.67 6.13
CA LEU A 235 13.19 -3.29 7.35
C LEU A 235 14.03 -3.68 8.56
N THR A 236 14.31 -2.70 9.42
CA THR A 236 15.03 -2.86 10.67
C THR A 236 14.09 -2.60 11.85
N LEU A 237 13.92 -3.60 12.71
CA LEU A 237 13.17 -3.50 13.96
C LEU A 237 14.12 -3.64 15.14
N GLN A 238 14.15 -2.66 16.05
CA GLN A 238 14.90 -2.75 17.30
C GLN A 238 13.98 -3.18 18.44
N MET A 239 14.36 -4.25 19.13
CA MET A 239 13.58 -4.89 20.19
C MET A 239 14.51 -5.24 21.35
N GLY A 240 14.55 -4.38 22.37
CA GLY A 240 15.49 -4.52 23.48
C GLY A 240 16.95 -4.59 23.00
N ALA A 241 17.65 -5.68 23.31
CA ALA A 241 19.03 -5.92 22.89
C ALA A 241 19.17 -6.45 21.45
N TYR A 242 18.06 -6.67 20.76
CA TYR A 242 18.00 -7.34 19.47
C TYR A 242 17.66 -6.37 18.33
N THR A 243 18.31 -6.58 17.19
CA THR A 243 18.00 -5.90 15.93
C THR A 243 17.57 -6.95 14.91
N LEU A 244 16.33 -6.89 14.44
CA LEU A 244 15.84 -7.74 13.37
C LEU A 244 15.90 -6.99 12.05
N HIS A 245 16.70 -7.51 11.13
CA HIS A 245 16.80 -7.06 9.75
C HIS A 245 16.00 -7.99 8.87
N ILE A 246 15.12 -7.44 8.05
CA ILE A 246 14.24 -8.18 7.16
C ILE A 246 14.50 -7.66 5.75
N PHE A 247 14.72 -8.56 4.80
CA PHE A 247 15.04 -8.22 3.41
C PHE A 247 13.87 -8.53 2.48
N GLN A 248 13.45 -7.53 1.69
CA GLN A 248 12.44 -7.74 0.67
C GLN A 248 13.17 -8.27 -0.55
N LYS A 249 13.04 -9.58 -0.81
CA LYS A 249 13.66 -10.16 -1.99
C LYS A 249 12.96 -9.63 -3.24
N LEU A 250 13.61 -8.72 -3.97
CA LEU A 250 13.20 -8.31 -5.30
C LEU A 250 13.14 -9.56 -6.21
N ALA A 251 12.01 -9.70 -6.89
CA ALA A 251 11.64 -10.75 -7.84
C ALA A 251 11.34 -12.16 -7.28
N SER A 252 10.10 -12.60 -7.53
CA SER A 252 9.51 -13.97 -7.53
C SER A 252 8.74 -14.51 -6.32
N HIS A 253 8.86 -13.97 -5.11
CA HIS A 253 7.97 -14.38 -4.00
C HIS A 253 7.49 -13.22 -3.15
N ARG A 254 6.20 -13.31 -2.77
CA ARG A 254 5.42 -12.34 -2.00
C ARG A 254 6.27 -11.77 -0.86
N GLY A 255 6.50 -10.46 -0.93
CA GLY A 255 7.15 -9.68 0.12
C GLY A 255 6.34 -9.71 1.43
N TRP A 256 6.79 -8.93 2.41
CA TRP A 256 6.09 -8.84 3.70
C TRP A 256 4.70 -8.23 3.47
N GLU A 257 3.69 -8.82 4.12
CA GLU A 257 2.32 -8.32 4.06
C GLU A 257 1.98 -7.75 5.44
N ILE A 258 1.79 -6.43 5.50
CA ILE A 258 1.19 -5.77 6.66
C ILE A 258 -0.32 -5.87 6.47
N HIS A 259 -0.97 -6.69 7.31
CA HIS A 259 -2.43 -6.70 7.36
C HIS A 259 -2.87 -5.74 8.46
N THR A 260 -3.24 -4.51 8.09
CA THR A 260 -4.09 -3.67 8.93
C THR A 260 -5.49 -4.28 8.95
N LEU A 261 -5.80 -5.02 10.00
CA LEU A 261 -7.16 -5.42 10.31
C LEU A 261 -7.82 -4.25 11.02
N ASN A 262 -8.68 -3.52 10.31
CA ASN A 262 -9.52 -2.48 10.91
C ASN A 262 -10.32 -3.09 12.06
N LEU A 263 -9.97 -2.73 13.29
CA LEU A 263 -10.89 -2.92 14.40
C LEU A 263 -11.88 -1.77 14.35
N LYS A 264 -13.14 -2.14 14.13
CA LYS A 264 -14.31 -1.27 14.34
C LYS A 264 -14.15 -0.55 15.69
N LYS A 265 -14.41 0.76 15.69
CA LYS A 265 -14.61 1.58 16.89
C LYS A 265 -15.54 0.87 17.88
#